data_AF-A0A392MW64-F1
#
_entry.id   AF-A0A392MW64-F1
#
_cell.length_a   1.000
_cell.length_b   1.000
_cell.length_c   1.000
_cell.angle_alpha   90.00
_cell.angle_beta   90.00
_cell.angle_gamma   90.00
#
_symmetry.space_group_name_H-M   'P 1'
#
loop_
_entity.id
_entity.type
_entity.pdbx_description
1 polymer ?
#
loop_
_entity_poly.entity_id
_entity_poly.type
_entity_poly.pdbx_seq_one_letter_code
_entity_poly.pdbx_strand_id
1 'polypeptide(L)'
;MSSFEIVGFTSTEKTFNVGDTTLMNNVAEVFPTTAALVCRFHVKKNVTTKCKLYCKVKDGEKVKQTDVWKNVMNSVEDVLDSPNEEAYVDVVVQFRKVCKKWPRFFSYVEETVLDTDKERVGNVWTDKFMHMGNITTNRAESSHGELKKILVRR
;
A
#
# COMPACT_ATOMS: atom_id res chain seq x y z
N MET A 1 -19.48 9.15 1.48
CA MET A 1 -19.29 9.27 0.02
C MET A 1 -17.86 8.88 -0.30
N SER A 2 -17.69 7.75 -0.98
CA SER A 2 -16.41 7.34 -1.57
C SER A 2 -16.14 8.30 -2.74
N SER A 3 -15.12 9.15 -2.62
CA SER A 3 -14.74 10.06 -3.69
C SER A 3 -13.78 9.34 -4.63
N PHE A 4 -14.13 9.34 -5.91
CA PHE A 4 -13.36 8.81 -7.04
C PHE A 4 -12.19 9.76 -7.38
N GLU A 5 -10.98 9.23 -7.63
CA GLU A 5 -9.91 9.98 -8.31
C GLU A 5 -9.11 9.06 -9.26
N ILE A 6 -9.06 9.44 -10.54
CA ILE A 6 -8.18 8.84 -11.55
C ILE A 6 -6.82 9.55 -11.44
N VAL A 7 -5.77 8.82 -11.06
CA VAL A 7 -4.47 9.42 -10.72
C VAL A 7 -3.46 9.44 -11.88
N GLY A 8 -3.77 8.93 -13.07
CA GLY A 8 -2.88 9.05 -14.22
C GLY A 8 -3.47 8.59 -15.55
N PHE A 9 -3.02 9.21 -16.64
CA PHE A 9 -3.28 8.80 -18.03
C PHE A 9 -1.95 8.86 -18.78
N THR A 10 -1.46 7.74 -19.30
CA THR A 10 -0.30 7.74 -20.21
C THR A 10 -0.72 7.29 -21.60
N SER A 11 -0.06 7.84 -22.63
CA SER A 11 -0.46 7.74 -24.03
C SER A 11 -0.33 6.33 -24.63
N THR A 12 0.21 5.35 -23.90
CA THR A 12 0.47 4.01 -24.44
C THR A 12 -0.09 2.88 -23.59
N GLU A 13 -0.25 3.04 -22.26
CA GLU A 13 -1.00 2.12 -21.40
C GLU A 13 -1.72 2.89 -20.27
N LYS A 14 -3.00 2.59 -20.07
CA LYS A 14 -3.81 3.23 -19.02
C LYS A 14 -3.46 2.55 -17.70
N THR A 15 -3.18 3.31 -16.65
CA THR A 15 -2.96 2.81 -15.29
C THR A 15 -3.89 3.56 -14.34
N PHE A 16 -4.72 2.85 -13.57
CA PHE A 16 -5.67 3.47 -12.64
C PHE A 16 -5.36 3.02 -11.21
N ASN A 17 -5.23 3.99 -10.29
CA ASN A 17 -5.19 3.70 -8.86
C ASN A 17 -6.63 3.73 -8.32
N VAL A 18 -7.23 2.57 -8.02
CA VAL A 18 -8.64 2.46 -7.62
C VAL A 18 -8.75 1.85 -6.22
N GLY A 19 -9.39 2.56 -5.29
CA GLY A 19 -9.62 2.11 -3.91
C GLY A 19 -10.95 1.39 -3.67
N ASP A 20 -11.72 1.13 -4.72
CA ASP A 20 -13.09 0.57 -4.66
C ASP A 20 -13.23 -0.65 -5.59
N THR A 21 -13.43 -1.83 -5.00
CA THR A 21 -13.43 -3.14 -5.68
C THR A 21 -14.53 -3.24 -6.75
N THR A 22 -15.69 -2.62 -6.52
CA THR A 22 -16.80 -2.63 -7.48
C THR A 22 -16.47 -1.88 -8.77
N LEU A 23 -15.64 -0.84 -8.67
CA LEU A 23 -15.21 -0.07 -9.84
C LEU A 23 -14.08 -0.76 -10.61
N MET A 24 -13.21 -1.51 -9.93
CA MET A 24 -12.14 -2.26 -10.60
C MET A 24 -12.71 -3.23 -11.66
N ASN A 25 -13.85 -3.85 -11.38
CA ASN A 25 -14.54 -4.73 -12.31
C ASN A 25 -15.07 -3.97 -13.54
N ASN A 26 -15.66 -2.79 -13.34
CA ASN A 26 -16.20 -1.96 -14.43
C ASN A 26 -15.08 -1.33 -15.28
N VAL A 27 -13.97 -0.95 -14.67
CA VAL A 27 -12.79 -0.42 -15.38
C VAL A 27 -12.14 -1.50 -16.24
N ALA A 28 -12.12 -2.75 -15.78
CA ALA A 28 -11.65 -3.88 -16.58
C ALA A 28 -12.56 -4.16 -17.79
N GLU A 29 -13.86 -3.88 -17.69
CA GLU A 29 -14.80 -4.00 -18.82
C GLU A 29 -14.57 -2.93 -19.90
N VAL A 30 -14.32 -1.68 -19.48
CA VAL A 30 -14.17 -0.53 -20.39
C VAL A 30 -12.73 -0.38 -20.91
N PHE A 31 -11.73 -0.74 -20.10
CA PHE A 31 -10.31 -0.67 -20.45
C PHE A 31 -9.57 -1.94 -20.01
N PRO A 32 -9.78 -3.07 -20.71
CA PRO A 32 -9.29 -4.39 -20.32
C PRO A 32 -7.75 -4.50 -20.25
N THR A 33 -7.03 -3.56 -20.87
CA THR A 33 -5.56 -3.49 -20.83
C THR A 33 -5.02 -2.66 -19.67
N THR A 34 -5.87 -2.10 -18.80
CA THR A 34 -5.41 -1.27 -17.68
C THR A 34 -5.02 -2.09 -16.47
N ALA A 35 -3.80 -1.88 -15.98
CA ALA A 35 -3.43 -2.31 -14.63
C ALA A 35 -4.14 -1.43 -13.58
N ALA A 36 -5.03 -2.05 -12.80
CA ALA A 36 -5.65 -1.43 -11.64
C ALA A 36 -4.69 -1.59 -10.44
N LEU A 37 -3.89 -0.56 -10.20
CA LEU A 37 -2.91 -0.50 -9.11
C LEU A 37 -3.59 -0.08 -7.80
N VAL A 38 -3.00 -0.45 -6.68
CA VAL A 38 -3.47 -0.03 -5.36
C VAL A 38 -2.57 1.08 -4.85
N CYS A 39 -3.17 2.13 -4.30
CA CYS A 39 -2.41 3.25 -3.77
C CYS A 39 -1.58 2.85 -2.54
N ARG A 40 -0.26 2.95 -2.65
CA ARG A 40 0.67 2.65 -1.55
C ARG A 40 0.45 3.48 -0.30
N PHE A 41 0.01 4.74 -0.45
CA PHE A 41 -0.28 5.59 0.69
C PHE A 41 -1.40 5.01 1.57
N HIS A 42 -2.49 4.56 0.95
CA HIS A 42 -3.61 3.93 1.66
C HIS A 42 -3.21 2.60 2.29
N VAL A 43 -2.45 1.76 1.57
CA VAL A 43 -1.92 0.51 2.11
C VAL A 43 -1.04 0.79 3.33
N LYS A 44 -0.05 1.68 3.22
CA LYS A 44 0.86 2.06 4.31
C LYS A 44 0.10 2.62 5.50
N LYS A 45 -0.93 3.44 5.28
CA LYS A 45 -1.79 3.98 6.35
C LYS A 45 -2.57 2.88 7.08
N ASN A 46 -3.14 1.93 6.35
CA ASN A 46 -3.88 0.81 6.93
C ASN A 46 -2.94 -0.12 7.73
N VAL A 47 -1.79 -0.48 7.14
CA VAL A 47 -0.77 -1.31 7.80
C VAL A 47 -0.21 -0.62 9.04
N THR A 48 0.08 0.69 8.97
CA THR A 48 0.54 1.47 10.14
C THR A 48 -0.46 1.44 11.29
N THR A 49 -1.75 1.56 10.99
CA THR A 49 -2.82 1.46 11.99
C THR A 49 -2.81 0.10 12.68
N LYS A 50 -2.70 -0.99 11.92
CA LYS A 50 -2.64 -2.35 12.48
C LYS A 50 -1.33 -2.65 13.20
N CYS A 51 -0.21 -2.12 12.72
CA CYS A 51 1.09 -2.22 13.39
C CYS A 51 1.02 -1.59 14.79
N LYS A 52 0.50 -0.37 14.90
CA LYS A 52 0.32 0.29 16.20
C LYS A 52 -0.61 -0.47 17.14
N LEU A 53 -1.60 -1.17 16.60
CA LEU A 53 -2.56 -1.96 17.37
C LEU A 53 -1.94 -3.27 17.90
N TYR A 54 -1.25 -4.03 17.04
CA TYR A 54 -0.81 -5.39 17.34
C TYR A 54 0.66 -5.50 17.75
N CYS A 55 1.53 -4.62 17.28
CA CYS A 55 2.97 -4.69 17.55
C CYS A 55 3.31 -3.95 18.85
N LYS A 56 2.94 -4.55 20.00
CA LYS A 56 3.21 -4.00 21.33
C LYS A 56 4.48 -4.61 21.95
N VAL A 57 5.23 -3.79 22.67
CA VAL A 57 6.35 -4.20 23.53
C VAL A 57 5.78 -4.81 24.81
N LYS A 58 6.36 -5.92 25.28
CA LYS A 58 5.98 -6.56 26.54
C LYS A 58 6.60 -5.83 27.74
N ASP A 59 5.93 -5.89 28.88
CA ASP A 59 6.45 -5.32 30.12
C ASP A 59 7.82 -5.93 30.47
N GLY A 60 8.79 -5.05 30.74
CA GLY A 60 10.17 -5.43 31.06
C GLY A 60 11.15 -5.44 29.89
N GLU A 61 10.69 -5.31 28.64
CA GLU A 61 11.61 -5.11 27.50
C GLU A 61 12.13 -3.66 27.49
N LYS A 62 13.46 -3.49 27.44
CA LYS A 62 14.13 -2.17 27.39
C LYS A 62 14.13 -1.51 26.00
N VAL A 63 13.16 -1.86 25.15
CA VAL A 63 13.03 -1.30 23.79
C VAL A 63 11.89 -0.29 23.76
N LYS A 64 12.12 0.84 23.09
CA LYS A 64 11.04 1.84 22.94
C LYS A 64 10.02 1.31 21.95
N GLN A 65 8.74 1.48 22.29
CA GLN A 65 7.61 1.11 21.43
C GLN A 65 7.68 1.76 20.04
N THR A 66 8.22 2.98 19.95
CA THR A 66 8.42 3.70 18.68
C THR A 66 9.44 3.03 17.78
N ASP A 67 10.49 2.46 18.35
CA ASP A 67 11.57 1.83 17.58
C ASP A 67 11.11 0.49 17.02
N VAL A 68 10.28 -0.23 17.78
CA VAL A 68 9.57 -1.42 17.29
C VAL A 68 8.69 -1.09 16.09
N TRP A 69 7.85 -0.05 16.17
CA TRP A 69 6.99 0.32 15.04
C TRP A 69 7.79 0.72 13.82
N LYS A 70 8.87 1.51 13.99
CA LYS A 70 9.75 1.90 12.88
C LYS A 70 10.37 0.68 12.23
N ASN A 71 10.96 -0.23 13.01
CA ASN A 71 11.59 -1.44 12.48
C ASN A 71 10.60 -2.32 11.71
N VAL A 72 9.40 -2.53 12.25
CA VAL A 72 8.36 -3.31 11.58
C VAL A 72 7.88 -2.63 10.30
N MET A 73 7.63 -1.32 10.33
CA MET A 73 7.16 -0.60 9.13
C MET A 73 8.24 -0.53 8.05
N ASN A 74 9.51 -0.35 8.41
CA ASN A 74 10.63 -0.43 7.47
C ASN A 74 10.66 -1.80 6.79
N SER A 75 10.47 -2.89 7.54
CA SER A 75 10.44 -4.24 6.95
C SER A 75 9.24 -4.46 6.00
N VAL A 76 8.12 -3.75 6.18
CA VAL A 76 7.02 -3.75 5.22
C VAL A 76 7.40 -2.97 3.96
N GLU A 77 8.05 -1.82 4.12
CA GLU A 77 8.53 -1.01 3.00
C GLU A 77 9.56 -1.76 2.16
N ASP A 78 10.50 -2.47 2.79
CA ASP A 78 11.46 -3.33 2.08
C ASP A 78 10.77 -4.38 1.20
N VAL A 79 9.67 -4.99 1.68
CA VAL A 79 8.88 -5.95 0.89
C VAL A 79 8.26 -5.27 -0.32
N LEU A 80 7.67 -4.09 -0.13
CA LEU A 80 7.04 -3.34 -1.22
C LEU A 80 8.08 -2.81 -2.22
N ASP A 81 9.25 -2.42 -1.75
CA ASP A 81 10.32 -1.81 -2.55
C ASP A 81 11.30 -2.82 -3.16
N SER A 82 11.02 -4.12 -3.01
CA SER A 82 11.83 -5.18 -3.57
C SER A 82 12.01 -4.98 -5.09
N PRO A 83 13.25 -5.06 -5.62
CA PRO A 83 13.53 -4.71 -7.02
C PRO A 83 13.21 -5.83 -8.01
N ASN A 84 13.19 -7.08 -7.55
CA ASN A 84 12.89 -8.26 -8.37
C ASN A 84 12.31 -9.39 -7.51
N GLU A 85 11.82 -10.44 -8.15
CA GLU A 85 11.15 -11.58 -7.49
C GLU A 85 12.09 -12.34 -6.54
N GLU A 86 13.37 -12.50 -6.89
CA GLU A 86 14.36 -13.17 -6.03
C GLU A 86 14.56 -12.41 -4.72
N ALA A 87 14.82 -11.10 -4.80
CA ALA A 87 14.97 -10.24 -3.63
C ALA A 87 13.68 -10.20 -2.80
N TYR A 88 12.50 -10.20 -3.44
CA TYR A 88 11.22 -10.22 -2.74
C TYR A 88 11.07 -11.45 -1.85
N VAL A 89 11.43 -12.64 -2.35
CA VAL A 89 11.34 -13.87 -1.55
C VAL A 89 12.20 -13.76 -0.29
N ASP A 90 13.44 -13.30 -0.44
CA ASP A 90 14.36 -13.13 0.69
C ASP A 90 13.84 -12.10 1.70
N VAL A 91 13.35 -10.96 1.22
CA VAL A 91 12.83 -9.90 2.06
C VAL A 91 11.55 -10.32 2.79
N VAL A 92 10.65 -11.07 2.16
CA VAL A 92 9.46 -11.65 2.83
C VAL A 92 9.87 -12.62 3.94
N VAL A 93 10.91 -13.42 3.73
CA VAL A 93 11.45 -14.30 4.79
C VAL A 93 11.98 -13.48 5.96
N GLN A 94 12.69 -12.37 5.71
CA GLN A 94 13.15 -11.48 6.78
C GLN A 94 11.98 -10.78 7.48
N PHE A 95 11.00 -10.29 6.73
CA PHE A 95 9.77 -9.69 7.27
C PHE A 95 9.05 -10.65 8.23
N ARG A 96 8.92 -11.93 7.84
CA ARG A 96 8.35 -12.98 8.70
C ARG A 96 9.15 -13.18 9.99
N LYS A 97 10.48 -13.14 9.92
CA LYS A 97 11.35 -13.22 11.11
C LYS A 97 11.15 -12.01 12.04
N VAL A 98 11.10 -10.80 11.48
CA VAL A 98 10.83 -9.56 12.24
C VAL A 98 9.47 -9.63 12.93
N CYS A 99 8.45 -10.13 12.23
CA CYS A 99 7.09 -10.21 12.75
C CYS A 99 6.80 -11.45 13.60
N LYS A 100 7.80 -12.32 13.86
CA LYS A 100 7.62 -13.55 14.66
C LYS A 100 7.00 -13.31 16.03
N LYS A 101 7.27 -12.15 16.65
CA LYS A 101 6.70 -11.73 17.94
C LYS A 101 5.22 -11.33 17.84
N TRP A 102 4.74 -10.95 16.66
CA TRP A 102 3.39 -10.42 16.42
C TRP A 102 2.70 -11.17 15.29
N PRO A 103 2.37 -12.47 15.48
CA PRO A 103 1.79 -13.31 14.43
C PRO A 103 0.48 -12.74 13.88
N ARG A 104 -0.35 -12.11 14.73
CA ARG A 104 -1.59 -11.46 14.30
C ARG A 104 -1.37 -10.29 13.34
N PHE A 105 -0.26 -9.57 13.48
CA PHE A 105 0.10 -8.52 12.54
C PHE A 105 0.60 -9.12 11.22
N PHE A 106 1.45 -10.15 11.31
CA PHE A 106 1.93 -10.86 10.12
C PHE A 106 0.77 -11.42 9.28
N SER A 107 -0.16 -12.16 9.87
CA SER A 107 -1.33 -12.72 9.15
C SER A 107 -2.16 -11.63 8.48
N TYR A 108 -2.37 -10.48 9.15
CA TYR A 108 -3.06 -9.36 8.52
C TYR A 108 -2.33 -8.86 7.26
N VAL A 109 -1.01 -8.67 7.32
CA VAL A 109 -0.24 -8.18 6.16
C VAL A 109 -0.18 -9.25 5.07
N GLU A 110 -0.01 -10.51 5.44
CA GLU A 110 -0.02 -11.66 4.53
C GLU A 110 -1.34 -11.70 3.74
N GLU A 111 -2.47 -11.79 4.44
CA GLU A 111 -3.81 -11.90 3.81
C GLU A 111 -4.17 -10.64 2.98
N THR A 112 -3.90 -9.44 3.49
CA THR A 112 -4.40 -8.19 2.87
C THR A 112 -3.43 -7.54 1.88
N VAL A 113 -2.13 -7.80 1.99
CA VAL A 113 -1.12 -7.18 1.12
C VAL A 113 -0.44 -8.24 0.27
N LEU A 114 0.13 -9.29 0.88
CA LEU A 114 0.98 -10.24 0.15
C LEU A 114 0.17 -11.21 -0.71
N ASP A 115 -0.99 -11.67 -0.25
CA ASP A 115 -1.81 -12.63 -0.99
C ASP A 115 -2.79 -11.93 -1.94
N THR A 116 -3.38 -10.82 -1.48
CA THR A 116 -4.44 -10.13 -2.23
C THR A 116 -3.89 -9.10 -3.21
N ASP A 117 -2.93 -8.27 -2.79
CA ASP A 117 -2.57 -7.05 -3.51
C ASP A 117 -1.12 -7.00 -4.02
N LYS A 118 -0.29 -8.04 -3.81
CA LYS A 118 1.16 -8.00 -4.12
C LYS A 118 1.46 -7.49 -5.52
N GLU A 119 0.71 -7.95 -6.51
CA GLU A 119 0.91 -7.62 -7.93
C GLU A 119 0.51 -6.18 -8.27
N ARG A 120 -0.28 -5.55 -7.40
CA ARG A 120 -0.83 -4.21 -7.57
C ARG A 120 -0.12 -3.16 -6.72
N VAL A 121 0.72 -3.58 -5.79
CA VAL A 121 1.37 -2.70 -4.81
C VAL A 121 2.89 -2.82 -4.80
N GLY A 122 3.49 -4.00 -5.04
CA GLY A 122 4.94 -4.21 -4.96
C GLY A 122 5.69 -3.81 -6.23
N ASN A 123 6.84 -3.15 -6.10
CA ASN A 123 7.63 -2.60 -7.22
C ASN A 123 7.98 -3.69 -8.25
N VAL A 124 8.33 -4.88 -7.76
CA VAL A 124 8.57 -6.08 -8.59
C VAL A 124 7.51 -6.28 -9.69
N TRP A 125 6.25 -6.00 -9.38
CA TRP A 125 5.14 -6.16 -10.32
C TRP A 125 4.68 -4.84 -10.93
N THR A 126 4.70 -3.74 -10.17
CA THR A 126 4.17 -2.46 -10.62
C THR A 126 5.13 -1.69 -11.53
N ASP A 127 6.45 -1.85 -11.37
CA ASP A 127 7.46 -1.13 -12.16
C ASP A 127 7.55 -1.64 -13.61
N LYS A 128 6.87 -2.76 -13.90
CA LYS A 128 6.64 -3.24 -15.27
C LYS A 128 5.74 -2.29 -16.07
N PHE A 129 4.89 -1.52 -15.38
CA PHE A 129 4.03 -0.51 -15.99
C PHE A 129 4.70 0.86 -15.91
N MET A 130 4.58 1.68 -16.96
CA MET A 130 5.11 3.03 -16.94
C MET A 130 4.31 3.93 -15.99
N HIS A 131 4.66 3.97 -14.72
CA HIS A 131 3.95 4.75 -13.69
C HIS A 131 4.54 6.15 -13.44
N MET A 132 5.64 6.53 -14.11
CA MET A 132 6.31 7.85 -13.98
C MET A 132 6.56 8.29 -12.52
N GLY A 133 6.83 7.33 -11.62
CA GLY A 133 7.00 7.60 -10.18
C GLY A 133 5.69 7.91 -9.41
N ASN A 134 4.53 7.82 -10.06
CA ASN A 134 3.23 8.12 -9.48
C ASN A 134 2.63 6.92 -8.76
N ILE A 135 3.24 6.55 -7.63
CA ILE A 135 2.83 5.43 -6.77
C ILE A 135 1.97 5.88 -5.57
N THR A 136 1.63 7.17 -5.49
CA THR A 136 0.89 7.78 -4.37
C THR A 136 -0.24 8.70 -4.85
N THR A 137 -1.35 8.77 -4.11
CA THR A 137 -2.49 9.67 -4.36
C THR A 137 -2.28 11.08 -3.79
N ASN A 138 -1.11 11.40 -3.23
CA ASN A 138 -0.89 12.62 -2.42
C ASN A 138 -1.25 13.91 -3.16
N ARG A 139 -0.97 14.01 -4.47
CA ARG A 139 -1.37 15.17 -5.29
C ARG A 139 -2.88 15.28 -5.43
N ALA A 140 -3.55 14.16 -5.64
CA ALA A 140 -5.00 14.08 -5.78
C ALA A 140 -5.70 14.39 -4.44
N GLU A 141 -5.24 13.78 -3.33
CA GLU A 141 -5.73 14.05 -1.98
C GLU A 141 -5.52 15.51 -1.54
N SER A 142 -4.42 16.15 -1.96
CA SER A 142 -4.19 17.57 -1.71
C SER A 142 -5.23 18.45 -2.44
N SER A 143 -5.47 18.19 -3.73
CA SER A 143 -6.50 18.89 -4.51
C SER A 143 -7.91 18.65 -3.96
N HIS A 144 -8.25 17.41 -3.61
CA HIS A 144 -9.52 17.06 -2.98
C HIS A 144 -9.66 17.69 -1.58
N GLY A 145 -8.57 17.79 -0.81
CA GLY A 145 -8.52 18.46 0.48
C GLY A 145 -8.85 19.96 0.38
N GLU A 146 -8.27 20.65 -0.61
CA GLU A 146 -8.62 22.05 -0.89
C GLU A 146 -10.07 22.20 -1.35
N LEU A 147 -10.55 21.32 -2.24
CA LEU A 147 -11.95 21.33 -2.68
C LEU A 147 -12.93 21.13 -1.52
N LYS A 148 -12.63 20.22 -0.58
CA LYS A 148 -13.44 20.04 0.64
C LYS A 148 -13.46 21.30 1.50
N LYS A 149 -12.33 21.98 1.69
CA LYS A 149 -12.28 23.24 2.45
C LYS A 149 -13.14 24.34 1.82
N ILE A 150 -13.21 24.38 0.49
CA ILE A 150 -14.05 25.34 -0.26
C ILE A 150 -15.54 24.96 -0.13
N LEU A 151 -15.88 23.68 -0.27
CA LEU A 151 -17.26 23.21 -0.33
C LEU A 151 -17.94 23.06 1.04
N VAL A 152 -17.17 22.83 2.12
CA VAL A 152 -17.69 22.65 3.49
C VAL A 152 -17.79 23.99 4.25
N ARG A 153 -17.39 25.12 3.64
CA ARG A 153 -17.50 26.48 4.20
C ARG A 153 -18.87 27.16 3.94
N ARG A 154 -19.95 26.41 3.75
CA ARG A 154 -21.31 26.96 3.66
C ARG A 154 -22.13 26.60 4.89
#